data_AF-A0A6A6F780-F1
#
_entry.id   AF-A0A6A6F780-F1
#
_cell.length_a   1.000
_cell.length_b   1.000
_cell.length_c   1.000
_cell.angle_alpha   90.00
_cell.angle_beta   90.00
_cell.angle_gamma   90.00
#
_symmetry.space_group_name_H-M   'P 1'
#
loop_
_entity.id
_entity.type
_entity.pdbx_description
1 polymer ?
#
loop_
_entity_poly.entity_id
_entity_poly.type
_entity_poly.pdbx_seq_one_letter_code
_entity_poly.pdbx_strand_id
1 'polypeptide(L)'
;MAPQSTHVGLVLPLCTSAATVGLALYQYPVFLSFSQPNSAIAGKPLSQFWGSMVKSGRILIAGLALSSTLGGTLVSRWLRNHATLETADVSKWYIAGSVLAAGHLAAVPLLAGPVQRIIAAQASVSSEEAAAEANRQEMRTWLTLHTARLLLVDLPALWCFAEGTSQSFWVGA
;
A
#
# COMPACT_ATOMS: atom_id res chain seq x y z
N MET A 1 -17.20 29.16 -9.30
CA MET A 1 -15.81 28.97 -9.77
C MET A 1 -15.66 27.51 -10.14
N ALA A 2 -15.22 27.21 -11.37
CA ALA A 2 -14.93 25.83 -11.77
C ALA A 2 -13.58 25.40 -11.15
N PRO A 3 -13.43 24.15 -10.68
CA PRO A 3 -12.15 23.67 -10.18
C PRO A 3 -11.11 23.71 -11.30
N GLN A 4 -10.02 24.46 -11.10
CA GLN A 4 -8.88 24.42 -12.02
C GLN A 4 -8.26 23.02 -12.01
N SER A 5 -7.85 22.51 -13.17
CA SER A 5 -7.23 21.19 -13.33
C SER A 5 -6.00 20.97 -12.44
N THR A 6 -5.34 22.06 -12.04
CA THR A 6 -4.28 22.12 -11.03
C THR A 6 -4.70 21.50 -9.69
N HIS A 7 -5.94 21.70 -9.23
CA HIS A 7 -6.42 21.15 -7.96
C HIS A 7 -6.58 19.63 -7.98
N VAL A 8 -6.91 19.05 -9.14
CA VAL A 8 -7.03 17.59 -9.29
C VAL A 8 -5.66 16.93 -9.17
N GLY A 9 -4.62 17.55 -9.74
CA GLY A 9 -3.23 17.09 -9.62
C GLY A 9 -2.72 17.11 -8.18
N LEU A 10 -3.09 18.13 -7.40
CA LEU A 10 -2.68 18.29 -5.99
C LEU A 10 -3.30 17.24 -5.06
N VAL A 11 -4.50 16.76 -5.37
CA VAL A 11 -5.26 15.83 -4.53
C VAL A 11 -5.03 14.36 -4.94
N LEU A 12 -4.59 14.09 -6.18
CA LEU A 12 -4.39 12.74 -6.68
C LEU A 12 -3.50 11.86 -5.76
N PRO A 13 -2.32 12.31 -5.28
CA PRO A 13 -1.47 11.49 -4.41
C PRO A 13 -2.13 11.13 -3.08
N LEU A 14 -2.93 12.06 -2.53
CA LEU A 14 -3.74 11.84 -1.33
C LEU A 14 -4.79 10.75 -1.59
N CYS A 15 -5.54 10.83 -2.68
CA CYS A 15 -6.56 9.84 -3.03
C CYS A 15 -5.97 8.44 -3.20
N THR A 16 -4.86 8.31 -3.92
CA THR A 16 -4.24 7.00 -4.18
C THR A 16 -3.53 6.44 -2.95
N SER A 17 -2.99 7.29 -2.08
CA SER A 17 -2.45 6.87 -0.78
C SER A 17 -3.57 6.43 0.17
N ALA A 18 -4.70 7.15 0.22
CA ALA A 18 -5.87 6.76 1.00
C ALA A 18 -6.45 5.42 0.53
N ALA A 19 -6.52 5.20 -0.79
CA ALA A 19 -6.93 3.91 -1.35
C ALA A 19 -5.96 2.78 -0.96
N THR A 20 -4.65 3.06 -0.92
CA THR A 20 -3.63 2.09 -0.48
C THR A 20 -3.82 1.71 0.98
N VAL A 21 -4.02 2.69 1.88
CA VAL A 21 -4.32 2.44 3.30
C VAL A 21 -5.64 1.70 3.48
N GLY A 22 -6.70 2.13 2.79
CA GLY A 22 -8.01 1.48 2.85
C GLY A 22 -7.95 0.01 2.43
N LEU A 23 -7.23 -0.29 1.35
CA LEU A 23 -6.99 -1.66 0.90
C LEU A 23 -6.18 -2.45 1.94
N ALA A 24 -5.14 -1.85 2.52
CA ALA A 24 -4.32 -2.49 3.55
C ALA A 24 -5.11 -2.83 4.82
N LEU A 25 -6.06 -1.96 5.23
CA LEU A 25 -6.96 -2.22 6.34
C LEU A 25 -7.99 -3.30 6.01
N TYR A 26 -8.58 -3.26 4.81
CA TYR A 26 -9.52 -4.29 4.34
C TYR A 26 -8.88 -5.70 4.30
N GLN A 27 -7.57 -5.78 4.08
CA GLN A 27 -6.85 -7.06 4.10
C GLN A 27 -6.85 -7.76 5.46
N TYR A 28 -6.96 -7.04 6.59
CA TYR A 28 -6.98 -7.66 7.92
C TYR A 28 -8.13 -8.64 8.15
N PRO A 29 -9.42 -8.26 8.02
CA PRO A 29 -10.52 -9.19 8.24
C PRO A 29 -10.45 -10.40 7.30
N VAL A 30 -9.99 -10.21 6.06
CA VAL A 30 -9.77 -11.31 5.11
C VAL A 30 -8.70 -12.26 5.62
N PHE A 31 -7.51 -11.77 5.95
CA PHE A 31 -6.36 -12.62 6.26
C PHE A 31 -6.35 -13.19 7.69
N LEU A 32 -6.98 -12.50 8.64
CA LEU A 32 -7.20 -13.03 9.98
C LEU A 32 -8.16 -14.22 9.97
N SER A 33 -9.10 -14.30 9.02
CA SER A 33 -10.01 -15.45 8.89
C SER A 33 -9.27 -16.76 8.57
N PHE A 34 -8.18 -16.68 7.80
CA PHE A 34 -7.30 -17.80 7.48
C PHE A 34 -6.34 -18.18 8.63
N SER A 35 -6.18 -17.29 9.61
CA SER A 35 -5.24 -17.49 10.73
C SER A 35 -5.89 -18.14 11.96
N GLN A 36 -7.21 -18.40 11.92
CA GLN A 36 -7.94 -18.99 13.02
C GLN A 36 -7.50 -20.45 13.28
N PRO A 37 -7.46 -20.89 14.55
CA PRO A 37 -7.23 -22.30 14.89
C PRO A 37 -8.28 -23.19 14.22
N ASN A 38 -7.86 -24.34 13.70
CA ASN A 38 -8.73 -25.33 13.03
C ASN A 38 -9.53 -24.79 11.82
N SER A 39 -9.07 -23.69 11.21
CA SER A 39 -9.70 -23.14 10.02
C SER A 39 -9.46 -24.04 8.81
N ALA A 40 -10.53 -24.65 8.30
CA ALA A 40 -10.49 -25.51 7.11
C ALA A 40 -10.02 -24.78 5.84
N ILE A 41 -10.05 -23.43 5.84
CA ILE A 41 -9.63 -22.61 4.70
C ILE A 41 -8.13 -22.28 4.73
N ALA A 42 -7.41 -22.59 5.81
CA ALA A 42 -5.99 -22.23 5.97
C ALA A 42 -5.02 -23.08 5.14
N GLY A 43 -5.43 -24.25 4.65
CA GLY A 43 -4.60 -25.17 3.86
C GLY A 43 -4.49 -24.78 2.37
N LYS A 44 -4.78 -25.71 1.48
CA LYS A 44 -4.77 -25.50 0.02
C LYS A 44 -5.70 -24.37 -0.45
N PRO A 45 -6.90 -24.15 0.14
CA PRO A 45 -7.74 -23.02 -0.27
C PRO A 45 -7.05 -21.67 -0.15
N LEU A 46 -6.30 -21.43 0.93
CA LEU A 46 -5.49 -20.21 1.09
C LEU A 46 -4.40 -20.09 0.02
N SER A 47 -3.76 -21.20 -0.34
CA SER A 47 -2.71 -21.25 -1.36
C SER A 47 -3.26 -20.85 -2.73
N GLN A 48 -4.42 -21.39 -3.09
CA GLN A 48 -5.16 -21.05 -4.31
C GLN A 48 -5.63 -19.59 -4.32
N PHE A 49 -6.15 -19.12 -3.18
CA PHE A 49 -6.55 -17.73 -3.01
C PHE A 49 -5.39 -16.78 -3.29
N TRP A 50 -4.22 -17.00 -2.67
CA TRP A 50 -3.03 -16.19 -2.90
C TRP A 50 -2.55 -16.24 -4.35
N GLY A 51 -2.54 -17.43 -4.97
CA GLY A 51 -2.18 -17.57 -6.38
C GLY A 51 -3.06 -16.73 -7.30
N SER A 52 -4.38 -16.75 -7.08
CA SER A 52 -5.34 -15.95 -7.84
C SER A 52 -5.23 -14.45 -7.53
N MET A 53 -5.13 -14.10 -6.25
CA MET A 53 -5.08 -12.71 -5.79
C MET A 53 -3.82 -12.01 -6.28
N VAL A 54 -2.64 -12.63 -6.21
CA VAL A 54 -1.40 -12.03 -6.71
C VAL A 54 -1.47 -11.79 -8.21
N LYS A 55 -2.02 -12.75 -8.97
CA LYS A 55 -2.16 -12.63 -10.43
C LYS A 55 -3.03 -11.43 -10.83
N SER A 56 -4.17 -11.25 -10.15
CA SER A 56 -5.16 -10.23 -10.50
C SER A 56 -4.91 -8.88 -9.81
N GLY A 57 -4.48 -8.90 -8.54
CA GLY A 57 -4.37 -7.71 -7.68
C GLY A 57 -3.07 -6.93 -7.82
N ARG A 58 -1.99 -7.54 -8.34
CA ARG A 58 -0.67 -6.86 -8.43
C ARG A 58 -0.69 -5.56 -9.23
N ILE A 59 -1.50 -5.50 -10.30
CA ILE A 59 -1.58 -4.31 -11.17
C ILE A 59 -2.25 -3.16 -10.41
N LEU A 60 -3.32 -3.45 -9.67
CA LEU A 60 -4.02 -2.45 -8.86
C LEU A 60 -3.11 -1.90 -7.77
N ILE A 61 -2.45 -2.78 -6.99
CA ILE A 61 -1.57 -2.39 -5.88
C ILE A 61 -0.39 -1.56 -6.43
N ALA A 62 0.27 -2.03 -7.49
CA ALA A 62 1.37 -1.30 -8.11
C ALA A 62 0.90 0.04 -8.69
N GLY A 63 -0.27 0.08 -9.34
CA GLY A 63 -0.86 1.28 -9.90
C GLY A 63 -1.12 2.36 -8.85
N LEU A 64 -1.71 2.01 -7.71
CA LEU A 64 -1.95 2.95 -6.60
C LEU A 64 -0.65 3.49 -6.01
N ALA A 65 0.33 2.62 -5.75
CA ALA A 65 1.61 3.02 -5.17
C ALA A 65 2.43 3.88 -6.14
N LEU A 66 2.48 3.52 -7.43
CA LEU A 66 3.13 4.32 -8.47
C LEU A 66 2.43 5.66 -8.66
N SER A 67 1.10 5.70 -8.66
CA SER A 67 0.35 6.96 -8.80
C SER A 67 0.63 7.91 -7.64
N SER A 68 0.69 7.39 -6.41
CA SER A 68 1.04 8.18 -5.22
C SER A 68 2.48 8.73 -5.32
N THR A 69 3.43 7.86 -5.70
CA THR A 69 4.86 8.21 -5.80
C THR A 69 5.13 9.23 -6.91
N LEU A 70 4.68 8.94 -8.13
CA LEU A 70 4.91 9.79 -9.30
C LEU A 70 4.08 11.06 -9.22
N GLY A 71 2.81 10.96 -8.81
CA GLY A 71 1.93 12.12 -8.63
C GLY A 71 2.50 13.10 -7.61
N GLY A 72 2.92 12.61 -6.44
CA GLY A 72 3.53 13.46 -5.42
C GLY A 72 4.83 14.10 -5.89
N THR A 73 5.66 13.35 -6.63
CA THR A 73 6.91 13.88 -7.19
C THR A 73 6.65 15.00 -8.19
N LEU A 74 5.69 14.81 -9.10
CA LEU A 74 5.29 15.82 -10.09
C LEU A 74 4.70 17.07 -9.44
N VAL A 75 3.84 16.90 -8.44
CA VAL A 75 3.28 18.02 -7.66
C VAL A 75 4.41 18.78 -6.96
N SER A 76 5.32 18.09 -6.29
CA SER A 76 6.43 18.73 -5.58
C SER A 76 7.31 19.55 -6.52
N ARG A 77 7.56 19.04 -7.74
CA ARG A 77 8.32 19.73 -8.77
C ARG A 77 7.57 20.95 -9.29
N TRP A 78 6.26 20.84 -9.50
CA TRP A 78 5.43 21.95 -9.93
C TRP A 78 5.41 23.08 -8.90
N LEU A 79 5.21 22.75 -7.61
CA LEU A 79 5.23 23.72 -6.50
C LEU A 79 6.58 24.45 -6.39
N ARG A 80 7.70 23.73 -6.51
CA ARG A 80 9.04 24.33 -6.49
C ARG A 80 9.33 25.22 -7.71
N ASN A 81 8.73 24.95 -8.86
CA ASN A 81 8.94 25.74 -10.07
C ASN A 81 8.10 27.04 -10.08
N HIS A 82 7.02 27.10 -9.30
CA HIS A 82 6.17 28.28 -9.15
C HIS A 82 6.39 28.91 -7.77
N ALA A 83 7.67 29.05 -7.37
CA ALA A 83 8.10 29.32 -6.00
C ALA A 83 7.67 30.70 -5.47
N THR A 84 6.71 30.71 -4.54
CA THR A 84 6.70 31.61 -3.39
C THR A 84 7.32 30.86 -2.21
N LEU A 85 7.69 31.55 -1.12
CA LEU A 85 8.22 30.87 0.09
C LEU A 85 7.25 29.77 0.60
N GLU A 86 5.96 30.05 0.50
CA GLU A 86 4.89 29.16 0.93
C GLU A 86 4.78 27.90 0.05
N THR A 87 4.90 28.00 -1.28
CA THR A 87 4.85 26.81 -2.16
C THR A 87 6.06 25.89 -1.97
N ALA A 88 7.23 26.45 -1.62
CA ALA A 88 8.43 25.68 -1.32
C ALA A 88 8.26 24.81 -0.07
N ASP A 89 7.64 25.34 0.98
CA ASP A 89 7.36 24.59 2.21
C ASP A 89 6.31 23.50 2.00
N VAL A 90 5.23 23.78 1.26
CA VAL A 90 4.23 22.77 0.88
C VAL A 90 4.86 21.62 0.07
N SER A 91 5.84 21.93 -0.80
CA SER A 91 6.50 20.91 -1.63
C SER A 91 7.24 19.83 -0.82
N LYS A 92 7.69 20.15 0.41
CA LYS A 92 8.40 19.21 1.29
C LYS A 92 7.51 18.05 1.71
N TRP A 93 6.24 18.33 1.99
CA TRP A 93 5.24 17.31 2.33
C TRP A 93 5.04 16.32 1.18
N TYR A 94 4.93 16.82 -0.06
CA TYR A 94 4.80 15.98 -1.24
C TYR A 94 6.07 15.16 -1.53
N ILE A 95 7.27 15.70 -1.27
CA ILE A 95 8.52 14.92 -1.35
C ILE A 95 8.49 13.78 -0.34
N ALA A 96 8.25 14.09 0.94
CA ALA A 96 8.24 13.09 2.01
C ALA A 96 7.20 11.99 1.74
N GLY A 97 5.98 12.37 1.37
CA GLY A 97 4.93 11.43 0.99
C GLY A 97 5.31 10.55 -0.20
N SER A 98 6.02 11.10 -1.20
CA SER A 98 6.47 10.33 -2.38
C SER A 98 7.55 9.32 -2.03
N VAL A 99 8.51 9.70 -1.18
CA VAL A 99 9.56 8.78 -0.70
C VAL A 99 8.95 7.64 0.11
N LEU A 100 8.01 7.95 0.99
CA LEU A 100 7.28 6.93 1.76
C LEU A 100 6.44 6.05 0.83
N ALA A 101 5.69 6.60 -0.11
CA ALA A 101 4.93 5.82 -1.09
C ALA A 101 5.83 4.90 -1.94
N ALA A 102 7.04 5.33 -2.29
CA ALA A 102 8.02 4.47 -2.94
C ALA A 102 8.48 3.32 -2.03
N GLY A 103 8.56 3.56 -0.72
CA GLY A 103 8.81 2.55 0.31
C GLY A 103 7.80 1.39 0.28
N HIS A 104 6.54 1.63 -0.09
CA HIS A 104 5.54 0.58 -0.26
C HIS A 104 6.00 -0.45 -1.33
N LEU A 105 6.47 0.05 -2.47
CA LEU A 105 7.00 -0.78 -3.56
C LEU A 105 8.31 -1.46 -3.15
N ALA A 106 9.17 -0.75 -2.42
CA ALA A 106 10.43 -1.30 -1.92
C ALA A 106 10.22 -2.44 -0.92
N ALA A 107 9.09 -2.50 -0.22
CA ALA A 107 8.75 -3.59 0.70
C ALA A 107 8.28 -4.88 -0.01
N VAL A 108 8.00 -4.84 -1.32
CA VAL A 108 7.47 -5.99 -2.07
C VAL A 108 8.32 -7.26 -1.92
N PRO A 109 9.67 -7.24 -2.03
CA PRO A 109 10.47 -8.45 -1.87
C PRO A 109 10.29 -9.12 -0.50
N LEU A 110 10.14 -8.33 0.57
CA LEU A 110 9.93 -8.83 1.93
C LEU A 110 8.55 -9.48 2.08
N LEU A 111 7.50 -8.82 1.56
CA LEU A 111 6.13 -9.36 1.64
C LEU A 111 5.91 -10.54 0.68
N ALA A 112 6.63 -10.61 -0.44
CA ALA A 112 6.47 -11.68 -1.43
C ALA A 112 6.96 -13.03 -0.93
N GLY A 113 7.98 -13.07 -0.05
CA GLY A 113 8.56 -14.31 0.45
C GLY A 113 7.54 -15.25 1.12
N PRO A 114 6.82 -14.81 2.18
CA PRO A 114 5.78 -15.63 2.81
C PRO A 114 4.68 -16.06 1.83
N VAL A 115 4.26 -15.16 0.93
CA VAL A 115 3.22 -15.45 -0.07
C VAL A 115 3.66 -16.54 -1.03
N GLN A 116 4.91 -16.50 -1.51
CA GLN A 116 5.45 -17.54 -2.39
C GLN A 116 5.52 -18.90 -1.69
N ARG A 117 5.89 -18.93 -0.40
CA ARG A 117 5.91 -20.18 0.38
C ARG A 117 4.51 -20.74 0.58
N ILE A 118 3.51 -19.89 0.84
CA ILE A 118 2.09 -20.29 0.92
C ILE A 118 1.62 -20.88 -0.42
N ILE A 119 1.91 -20.22 -1.55
CA ILE A 119 1.54 -20.72 -2.88
C ILE A 119 2.22 -22.08 -3.16
N ALA A 120 3.50 -22.22 -2.80
CA ALA A 120 4.26 -23.45 -3.01
C ALA A 120 3.77 -24.63 -2.14
N ALA A 121 3.15 -24.36 -0.98
CA ALA A 121 2.59 -25.38 -0.11
C ALA A 121 1.50 -26.22 -0.81
N GLN A 122 0.82 -25.65 -1.81
CA GLN A 122 -0.19 -26.36 -2.61
C GLN A 122 0.35 -27.63 -3.29
N ALA A 123 1.61 -27.60 -3.74
CA ALA A 123 2.21 -28.67 -4.53
C ALA A 123 3.16 -29.57 -3.72
N SER A 124 3.66 -29.09 -2.58
CA SER A 124 4.77 -29.71 -1.84
C SER A 124 4.35 -30.47 -0.59
N VAL A 125 3.16 -30.23 -0.04
CA VAL A 125 2.72 -30.83 1.21
C VAL A 125 1.74 -31.97 0.97
N SER A 126 2.01 -33.12 1.60
CA SER A 126 1.28 -34.37 1.42
C SER A 126 -0.05 -34.47 2.19
N SER A 127 -0.25 -33.66 3.24
CA SER A 127 -1.50 -33.60 4.00
C SER A 127 -2.05 -32.18 4.16
N GLU A 128 -3.37 -32.07 4.31
CA GLU A 128 -4.06 -30.77 4.44
C GLU A 128 -3.73 -30.09 5.77
N GLU A 129 -3.66 -30.85 6.86
CA GLU A 129 -3.26 -30.35 8.19
C GLU A 129 -1.86 -29.74 8.19
N ALA A 130 -0.89 -30.42 7.55
CA ALA A 130 0.47 -29.92 7.48
C ALA A 130 0.55 -28.64 6.63
N ALA A 131 -0.21 -28.58 5.53
CA ALA A 131 -0.30 -27.36 4.71
C ALA A 131 -0.92 -26.21 5.50
N ALA A 132 -1.98 -26.49 6.26
CA ALA A 132 -2.68 -25.49 7.06
C ALA A 132 -1.79 -24.93 8.18
N GLU A 133 -0.96 -25.75 8.83
CA GLU A 133 -0.04 -25.28 9.87
C GLU A 133 1.09 -24.41 9.29
N ALA A 134 1.75 -24.88 8.23
CA ALA A 134 2.78 -24.10 7.55
C ALA A 134 2.24 -22.76 7.03
N ASN A 135 1.06 -22.79 6.42
CA ASN A 135 0.41 -21.58 5.90
C ASN A 135 0.02 -20.61 7.02
N ARG A 136 -0.45 -21.07 8.18
CA ARG A 136 -0.73 -20.20 9.34
C ARG A 136 0.54 -19.48 9.82
N GLN A 137 1.67 -20.18 9.89
CA GLN A 137 2.94 -19.57 10.28
C GLN A 137 3.38 -18.50 9.28
N GLU A 138 3.28 -18.78 7.98
CA GLU A 138 3.60 -17.83 6.93
C GLU A 138 2.63 -16.64 6.89
N MET A 139 1.34 -16.87 7.16
CA MET A 139 0.34 -15.80 7.28
C MET A 139 0.64 -14.87 8.44
N ARG A 140 1.06 -15.38 9.60
CA ARG A 140 1.48 -14.54 10.75
C ARG A 140 2.70 -13.70 10.38
N THR A 141 3.67 -14.30 9.68
CA THR A 141 4.86 -13.61 9.19
C THR A 141 4.47 -12.50 8.22
N TRP A 142 3.62 -12.80 7.25
CA TRP A 142 3.11 -11.83 6.28
C TRP A 142 2.34 -10.70 6.96
N LEU A 143 1.43 -11.01 7.88
CA LEU A 143 0.66 -10.01 8.63
C LEU A 143 1.57 -9.09 9.44
N THR A 144 2.64 -9.61 10.04
CA THR A 144 3.62 -8.80 10.78
C THR A 144 4.31 -7.79 9.85
N LEU A 145 4.81 -8.26 8.70
CA LEU A 145 5.46 -7.40 7.71
C LEU A 145 4.49 -6.39 7.08
N HIS A 146 3.27 -6.82 6.78
CA HIS A 146 2.18 -5.98 6.26
C HIS A 146 1.81 -4.88 7.26
N THR A 147 1.69 -5.23 8.55
CA THR A 147 1.42 -4.28 9.63
C THR A 147 2.54 -3.26 9.75
N ALA A 148 3.80 -3.71 9.77
CA ALA A 148 4.96 -2.82 9.83
C ALA A 148 4.99 -1.84 8.65
N ARG A 149 4.75 -2.33 7.42
CA ARG A 149 4.67 -1.48 6.23
C ARG A 149 3.50 -0.49 6.30
N LEU A 150 2.32 -0.92 6.76
CA LEU A 150 1.18 -0.02 6.94
C LEU A 150 1.50 1.12 7.90
N LEU A 151 2.07 0.79 9.07
CA LEU A 151 2.32 1.76 10.14
C LEU A 151 3.52 2.69 9.85
N LEU A 152 4.59 2.15 9.28
CA LEU A 152 5.85 2.90 9.09
C LEU A 152 5.93 3.60 7.73
N VAL A 153 5.08 3.20 6.78
CA VAL A 153 5.18 3.66 5.39
C VAL A 153 3.86 4.24 4.90
N ASP A 154 2.80 3.43 4.86
CA ASP A 154 1.55 3.84 4.20
C ASP A 154 0.81 4.95 4.97
N LEU A 155 0.68 4.83 6.30
CA LEU A 155 0.06 5.86 7.14
C LEU A 155 0.86 7.17 7.16
N PRO A 156 2.20 7.17 7.34
CA PRO A 156 3.00 8.37 7.19
C PRO A 156 2.92 9.01 5.80
N ALA A 157 2.87 8.21 4.72
CA ALA A 157 2.68 8.73 3.37
C ALA A 157 1.34 9.45 3.23
N LEU A 158 0.27 8.82 3.71
CA LEU A 158 -1.08 9.40 3.71
C LEU A 158 -1.12 10.71 4.48
N TRP A 159 -0.51 10.74 5.68
CA TRP A 159 -0.39 11.96 6.48
C TRP A 159 0.31 13.08 5.73
N CYS A 160 1.48 12.78 5.15
CA CYS A 160 2.25 13.75 4.39
C CYS A 160 1.45 14.33 3.21
N PHE A 161 0.73 13.49 2.46
CA PHE A 161 -0.12 13.98 1.37
C PHE A 161 -1.33 14.75 1.87
N ALA A 162 -1.92 14.39 3.01
CA ALA A 162 -3.01 15.15 3.61
C ALA A 162 -2.57 16.56 4.01
N GLU A 163 -1.41 16.70 4.66
CA GLU A 163 -0.81 17.99 5.00
C GLU A 163 -0.41 18.81 3.77
N GLY A 164 0.22 18.17 2.78
CA GLY A 164 0.56 18.82 1.53
C GLY A 164 -0.70 19.36 0.83
N THR A 165 -1.75 18.55 0.71
CA THR A 165 -3.02 18.96 0.10
C THR A 165 -3.72 20.04 0.90
N SER A 166 -3.78 19.93 2.24
CA SER A 166 -4.45 20.92 3.10
C SER A 166 -3.79 22.29 2.95
N GLN A 167 -2.46 22.36 3.00
CA GLN A 167 -1.70 23.61 2.89
C GLN A 167 -1.77 24.17 1.46
N SER A 168 -1.82 23.31 0.44
CA SER A 168 -1.96 23.74 -0.96
C SER A 168 -3.21 24.59 -1.22
N PHE A 169 -4.29 24.38 -0.47
CA PHE A 169 -5.52 25.18 -0.61
C PHE A 169 -5.37 26.61 -0.12
N TRP A 170 -4.39 26.89 0.74
CA TRP A 170 -4.16 28.21 1.32
C TRP A 170 -3.11 29.02 0.57
N VAL A 171 -2.26 28.38 -0.23
CA VAL A 171 -1.14 29.01 -0.95
C VAL A 171 -1.53 29.48 -2.37
N GLY A 172 -2.75 29.18 -2.82
CA GLY A 172 -3.29 29.59 -4.13
C GLY A 172 -4.34 30.70 -4.10
N ALA A 173 -4.52 31.38 -2.95
CA ALA A 173 -5.46 32.48 -2.75
C ALA A 173 -4.76 33.85 -2.79
#